data_AF-A0A0A9FA24-F1
#
_entry.id   AF-A0A0A9FA24-F1
#
_cell.length_a   1.000
_cell.length_b   1.000
_cell.length_c   1.000
_cell.angle_alpha   90.00
_cell.angle_beta   90.00
_cell.angle_gamma   90.00
#
_symmetry.space_group_name_H-M   'P 1'
#
loop_
_entity.id
_entity.type
_entity.pdbx_description
1 polymer ?
#
loop_
_entity_poly.entity_id
_entity_poly.type
_entity_poly.pdbx_seq_one_letter_code
_entity_poly.pdbx_strand_id
1 'polypeptide(L)'
;MRPMKCPFGCDSSFPERNLEEHCSEFLQEHLLKVLKVIHKKGLTAEEQKERAQLLEKADDSGKLAKARDTRSFTNVVKDLEAKMKDGHSS
;
A
#
# COMPACT_ATOMS: atom_id res chain seq x y z
N MET A 1 15.58 -17.30 -15.33
CA MET A 1 14.74 -16.93 -14.16
C MET A 1 13.39 -16.48 -14.68
N ARG A 2 12.26 -16.92 -14.10
CA ARG A 2 10.94 -16.45 -14.53
C ARG A 2 10.58 -15.17 -13.77
N PRO A 3 10.16 -14.10 -14.45
CA PRO A 3 9.70 -12.89 -13.77
C PRO A 3 8.47 -13.21 -12.93
N MET A 4 8.43 -12.69 -11.72
CA MET A 4 7.32 -12.90 -10.81
C MET A 4 6.28 -11.80 -11.04
N LYS A 5 4.99 -12.15 -10.96
CA LYS A 5 3.93 -11.16 -11.02
C LYS A 5 3.71 -10.58 -9.63
N CYS A 6 3.79 -9.27 -9.53
CA CYS A 6 3.42 -8.49 -8.36
C CYS A 6 2.10 -8.99 -7.74
N PRO A 7 2.08 -9.44 -6.47
CA PRO A 7 0.85 -9.94 -5.83
C PRO A 7 -0.20 -8.84 -5.65
N PHE A 8 0.21 -7.56 -5.76
CA PHE A 8 -0.65 -6.39 -5.75
C PHE A 8 -1.16 -5.99 -7.15
N GLY A 9 -0.76 -6.74 -8.18
CA GLY A 9 -1.21 -6.55 -9.56
C GLY A 9 -0.60 -5.34 -10.26
N CYS A 10 0.59 -4.88 -9.85
CA CYS A 10 1.35 -3.86 -10.56
C CYS A 10 2.04 -4.42 -11.82
N ASP A 11 2.30 -3.54 -12.81
CA ASP A 11 2.80 -3.92 -14.13
C ASP A 11 4.33 -4.16 -14.18
N SER A 12 5.01 -4.08 -13.03
CA SER A 12 6.45 -4.31 -12.93
C SER A 12 6.83 -5.78 -13.09
N SER A 13 7.93 -6.00 -13.81
CA SER A 13 8.56 -7.30 -14.02
C SER A 13 9.86 -7.36 -13.24
N PHE A 14 9.93 -8.25 -12.24
CA PHE A 14 11.09 -8.37 -11.36
C PHE A 14 11.37 -9.85 -11.05
N PRO A 15 12.63 -10.21 -10.75
CA PRO A 15 12.96 -11.54 -10.25
C PRO A 15 12.34 -11.75 -8.86
N GLU A 16 11.82 -12.94 -8.58
CA GLU A 16 11.12 -13.27 -7.33
C GLU A 16 11.91 -12.90 -6.06
N ARG A 17 13.24 -13.05 -6.09
CA ARG A 17 14.13 -12.73 -4.98
C ARG A 17 14.10 -11.24 -4.58
N ASN A 18 13.68 -10.36 -5.49
CA ASN A 18 13.62 -8.90 -5.30
C ASN A 18 12.21 -8.44 -4.87
N LEU A 19 11.32 -9.35 -4.44
CA LEU A 19 9.96 -8.99 -4.03
C LEU A 19 9.96 -7.92 -2.92
N GLU A 20 10.81 -8.04 -1.91
CA GLU A 20 10.87 -7.05 -0.82
C GLU A 20 11.35 -5.67 -1.29
N GLU A 21 12.39 -5.62 -2.12
CA GLU A 21 12.84 -4.36 -2.73
C GLU A 21 11.75 -3.75 -3.61
N HIS A 22 11.11 -4.57 -4.44
CA HIS A 22 10.00 -4.15 -5.28
C HIS A 22 8.82 -3.61 -4.45
N CYS A 23 8.41 -4.28 -3.37
CA CYS A 23 7.36 -3.80 -2.49
C CYS A 23 7.71 -2.46 -1.84
N SER A 24 8.99 -2.23 -1.55
CA SER A 24 9.44 -0.97 -0.95
C SER A 24 9.53 0.16 -1.99
N GLU A 25 10.02 -0.12 -3.20
CA GLU A 25 10.13 0.87 -4.29
C GLU A 25 8.76 1.26 -4.86
N PHE A 26 7.84 0.30 -4.98
CA PHE A 26 6.53 0.48 -5.59
C PHE A 26 5.41 0.61 -4.55
N LEU A 27 5.76 0.87 -3.29
CA LEU A 27 4.81 0.95 -2.17
C LEU A 27 3.67 1.95 -2.45
N GLN A 28 3.99 3.15 -2.95
CA GLN A 28 3.02 4.16 -3.36
C GLN A 28 2.00 3.61 -4.36
N GLU A 29 2.45 2.90 -5.40
CA GLU A 29 1.56 2.34 -6.42
C GLU A 29 0.66 1.24 -5.84
N HIS A 30 1.19 0.41 -4.93
CA HIS A 30 0.42 -0.62 -4.25
C HIS A 30 -0.66 0.01 -3.36
N LEU A 31 -0.32 1.06 -2.61
CA LEU A 31 -1.25 1.84 -1.80
C LEU A 31 -2.37 2.44 -2.66
N LEU A 32 -2.05 3.06 -3.80
CA LEU A 32 -3.06 3.61 -4.70
C LEU A 32 -4.04 2.56 -5.21
N LYS A 33 -3.55 1.38 -5.63
CA LYS A 33 -4.43 0.28 -6.07
C LYS A 33 -5.33 -0.20 -4.94
N VAL A 34 -4.80 -0.37 -3.74
CA VAL A 34 -5.57 -0.83 -2.59
C VAL A 34 -6.56 0.22 -2.11
N LEU A 35 -6.18 1.50 -2.06
CA LEU A 35 -7.07 2.61 -1.74
C LEU A 35 -8.23 2.71 -2.73
N LYS A 36 -8.00 2.48 -4.03
CA LYS A 36 -9.08 2.39 -5.03
C LYS A 36 -10.06 1.24 -4.74
N VAL A 37 -9.55 0.11 -4.24
CA VAL A 37 -10.38 -1.06 -3.90
C VAL A 37 -11.15 -0.85 -2.60
N ILE A 38 -10.54 -0.20 -1.60
CA ILE A 38 -11.18 0.13 -0.31
C ILE A 38 -12.23 1.24 -0.52
N HIS A 39 -11.83 2.32 -1.18
CA HIS A 39 -12.62 3.54 -1.38
C HIS A 39 -13.21 3.61 -2.78
N LYS A 40 -14.00 2.59 -3.17
CA LYS A 40 -14.53 2.37 -4.54
C LYS A 40 -15.20 3.59 -5.20
N LYS A 41 -15.67 4.58 -4.44
CA LYS A 41 -16.37 5.78 -4.96
C LYS A 41 -16.03 7.08 -4.20
N GLY A 42 -14.97 7.10 -3.39
CA GLY A 42 -14.81 8.12 -2.36
C GLY A 42 -13.70 9.15 -2.56
N LEU A 43 -12.63 8.81 -3.28
CA LEU A 43 -11.42 9.62 -3.32
C LEU A 43 -11.05 9.97 -4.77
N THR A 44 -10.75 11.25 -5.01
CA THR A 44 -10.09 11.71 -6.24
C THR A 44 -8.68 11.14 -6.34
N ALA A 45 -8.06 11.23 -7.52
CA ALA A 45 -6.69 10.76 -7.72
C ALA A 45 -5.69 11.49 -6.81
N GLU A 46 -5.93 12.78 -6.53
CA GLU A 46 -5.11 13.59 -5.63
C GLU A 46 -5.29 13.14 -4.18
N GLU A 47 -6.52 13.01 -3.69
CA GLU A 47 -6.78 12.52 -2.34
C GLU A 47 -6.24 11.10 -2.12
N GLN A 48 -6.31 10.22 -3.13
CA GLN A 48 -5.70 8.89 -3.06
C GLN A 48 -4.19 8.98 -2.88
N LYS A 49 -3.53 9.90 -3.60
CA LYS A 49 -2.08 10.09 -3.52
C LYS A 49 -1.66 10.70 -2.20
N GLU A 50 -2.38 11.72 -1.72
CA GLU A 50 -2.14 12.30 -0.40
C GLU A 50 -2.30 11.25 0.70
N ARG A 51 -3.37 10.46 0.64
CA ARG A 51 -3.63 9.40 1.61
C ARG A 51 -2.58 8.29 1.55
N ALA A 52 -2.10 7.91 0.36
CA ALA A 52 -1.00 6.98 0.22
C ALA A 52 0.28 7.51 0.89
N GLN A 53 0.63 8.78 0.67
CA GLN A 53 1.79 9.39 1.34
C GLN A 53 1.64 9.47 2.86
N LEU A 54 0.44 9.76 3.35
CA LEU A 54 0.16 9.76 4.80
C LEU A 54 0.30 8.36 5.39
N LEU A 55 -0.22 7.33 4.72
CA LEU A 55 -0.10 5.93 5.15
C LEU A 55 1.34 5.45 5.19
N GLU A 56 2.12 5.78 4.17
CA GLU A 56 3.56 5.48 4.12
C GLU A 56 4.32 6.12 5.27
N LYS A 57 4.01 7.38 5.60
CA LYS A 57 4.61 8.09 6.75
C LYS A 57 4.12 7.57 8.10
N ALA A 58 2.87 7.11 8.18
CA ALA A 58 2.30 6.55 9.41
C ALA A 58 2.81 5.13 9.69
N ASP A 59 3.34 4.44 8.68
CA ASP A 59 3.93 3.10 8.81
C ASP A 59 5.38 3.12 9.32
N ASP A 60 5.55 3.54 10.58
CA ASP A 60 6.87 3.60 11.25
C ASP A 60 7.62 2.24 11.26
N SER A 61 6.86 1.14 11.23
CA SER A 61 7.39 -0.23 11.30
C SER A 61 7.75 -0.84 9.93
N GLY A 62 7.43 -0.16 8.82
CA GLY A 62 7.58 -0.69 7.46
C GLY A 62 6.74 -1.95 7.20
N LYS A 63 5.57 -2.09 7.86
CA LYS A 63 4.68 -3.25 7.70
C LYS A 63 4.08 -3.30 6.30
N LEU A 64 3.86 -2.15 5.68
CA LEU A 64 3.32 -2.06 4.33
C LEU A 64 4.30 -2.67 3.32
N ALA A 65 5.59 -2.29 3.38
CA ALA A 65 6.62 -2.82 2.49
C ALA A 65 6.91 -4.31 2.73
N LYS A 66 6.73 -4.80 3.96
CA LYS A 66 6.93 -6.21 4.33
C LYS A 66 5.76 -7.12 3.97
N ALA A 67 4.59 -6.57 3.65
CA ALA A 67 3.44 -7.38 3.28
C ALA A 67 3.71 -8.07 1.92
N ARG A 68 3.42 -9.38 1.87
CA ARG A 68 3.66 -10.24 0.69
C ARG A 68 2.39 -10.62 -0.04
N ASP A 69 1.24 -10.24 0.51
CA ASP A 69 -0.07 -10.57 -0.04
C ASP A 69 -1.05 -9.41 0.14
N THR A 70 -2.02 -9.32 -0.77
CA THR A 70 -2.99 -8.23 -0.83
C THR A 70 -3.84 -8.14 0.45
N ARG A 71 -4.10 -9.26 1.12
CA ARG A 71 -4.96 -9.30 2.31
C ARG A 71 -4.25 -8.66 3.50
N SER A 72 -3.02 -9.08 3.77
CA SER A 72 -2.16 -8.52 4.82
C SER A 72 -1.93 -7.02 4.59
N PHE A 73 -1.59 -6.63 3.36
CA PHE A 73 -1.40 -5.22 2.99
C PHE A 73 -2.68 -4.40 3.21
N THR A 74 -3.83 -4.90 2.74
CA THR A 74 -5.14 -4.24 2.95
C THR A 74 -5.47 -4.07 4.43
N ASN A 75 -5.15 -5.07 5.26
CA ASN A 75 -5.38 -4.99 6.70
C ASN A 75 -4.52 -3.91 7.36
N VAL A 76 -3.23 -3.83 6.99
CA VAL A 76 -2.32 -2.78 7.50
C VAL A 76 -2.81 -1.40 7.09
N VAL A 77 -3.20 -1.21 5.82
CA VAL A 77 -3.79 0.05 5.34
C VAL A 77 -4.99 0.44 6.21
N LYS A 78 -5.96 -0.46 6.41
CA LYS A 78 -7.14 -0.18 7.22
C LYS A 78 -6.82 0.15 8.68
N ASP A 79 -5.85 -0.55 9.28
CA ASP A 79 -5.38 -0.28 10.65
C ASP A 79 -4.76 1.12 10.76
N LEU A 80 -3.89 1.49 9.82
CA LEU A 80 -3.30 2.83 9.77
C LEU A 80 -4.38 3.90 9.51
N GLU A 81 -5.32 3.65 8.60
CA GLU A 81 -6.46 4.55 8.36
C GLU A 81 -7.31 4.76 9.61
N ALA A 82 -7.56 3.70 10.39
CA ALA A 82 -8.29 3.79 11.64
C ALA A 82 -7.53 4.63 12.68
N LYS A 83 -6.22 4.40 12.83
CA LYS A 83 -5.35 5.16 13.74
C LYS A 83 -5.29 6.66 13.39
N MET A 84 -5.18 6.98 12.10
CA MET A 84 -5.20 8.38 11.63
C MET A 84 -6.54 9.06 11.90
N LYS A 85 -7.65 8.30 11.94
CA LYS A 85 -9.00 8.83 12.21
C LYS A 85 -9.27 9.02 13.70
N ASP A 86 -8.67 8.18 14.55
CA ASP A 86 -8.78 8.24 16.00
C ASP A 86 -7.94 9.40 16.60
N GLY A 87 -6.81 9.73 15.96
CA GLY A 87 -5.92 10.83 16.36
C GLY A 87 -6.40 12.26 16.07
N HIS A 88 -7.61 12.46 15.51
CA HIS A 88 -8.19 13.79 15.25
C HIS A 88 -9.25 14.20 16.30
N SER A 89 -9.25 13.59 17.48
CA SER A 89 -10.03 14.07 18.63
C SER A 89 -9.11 14.83 19.59
N SER A 90 -8.87 16.12 19.35
CA SER A 90 -8.57 17.13 20.38
C SER A 90 -8.67 18.53 19.78
#